data_AF-X1QGE3-F1
#
_entry.id   AF-X1QGE3-F1
#
_cell.length_a   1.000
_cell.length_b   1.000
_cell.length_c   1.000
_cell.angle_alpha   90.00
_cell.angle_beta   90.00
_cell.angle_gamma   90.00
#
_symmetry.space_group_name_H-M   'P 1'
#
loop_
_entity.id
_entity.type
_entity.pdbx_description
1 polymer ?
#
loop_
_entity_poly.entity_id
_entity_poly.type
_entity_poly.pdbx_seq_one_letter_code
_entity_poly.pdbx_strand_id
1 'polypeptide(L)' 'EIEEAVQRGTIIEFLISDAAQKTVWPVIKKHLNPGDALYFSHGYLFQILVMT' A
#
# COMPACT_ATOMS: atom_id res chain seq x y z
N GLU A 1 10.36 6.60 -7.38
CA GLU A 1 9.36 7.44 -6.67
C GLU A 1 8.43 6.61 -5.77
N ILE A 2 7.67 5.62 -6.28
CA ILE A 2 6.82 4.78 -5.40
C ILE A 2 7.66 3.97 -4.40
N GLU A 3 8.70 3.24 -4.83
CA GLU A 3 9.55 2.43 -3.92
C GLU A 3 10.15 3.25 -2.77
N GLU A 4 10.66 4.45 -3.06
CA GLU A 4 11.20 5.35 -2.03
C GLU A 4 10.10 5.82 -1.07
N ALA A 5 8.89 6.09 -1.58
CA ALA A 5 7.75 6.47 -0.76
C ALA A 5 7.31 5.34 0.18
N VAL A 6 7.25 4.09 -0.29
CA VAL A 6 6.90 2.94 0.55
C VAL A 6 8.00 2.65 1.58
N GLN A 7 9.26 2.88 1.23
CA GLN A 7 10.40 2.63 2.13
C GLN A 7 10.48 3.64 3.27
N ARG A 8 9.96 4.86 3.08
CA ARG A 8 10.02 5.95 4.07
C ARG A 8 8.70 6.18 4.80
N GLY A 9 7.58 5.79 4.20
CA GLY A 9 6.25 6.04 4.72
C GLY A 9 5.82 4.99 5.74
N THR A 10 5.48 5.43 6.95
CA THR A 10 4.84 4.60 7.98
C THR A 10 3.34 4.44 7.74
N ILE A 11 2.72 5.41 7.04
CA ILE A 11 1.34 5.35 6.56
C ILE A 11 1.38 5.54 5.05
N ILE A 12 0.91 4.55 4.31
CA ILE A 12 0.91 4.52 2.85
C ILE A 12 -0.52 4.64 2.36
N GLU A 13 -0.83 5.74 1.68
CA GLU A 13 -2.14 5.96 1.06
C GLU A 13 -2.15 5.41 -0.36
N PHE A 14 -2.84 4.29 -0.56
CA PHE A 14 -2.88 3.60 -1.84
C PHE A 14 -4.12 4.01 -2.65
N LEU A 15 -4.09 5.25 -3.13
CA LEU A 15 -5.22 5.92 -3.81
C LEU A 15 -5.10 5.89 -5.34
N ILE A 16 -4.76 4.73 -5.89
CA ILE A 16 -4.64 4.53 -7.35
C ILE A 16 -5.78 3.66 -7.87
N SER A 17 -6.02 3.70 -9.18
CA SER A 17 -7.06 2.87 -9.82
C SER A 17 -6.79 1.37 -9.64
N ASP A 18 -7.84 0.56 -9.56
CA ASP A 18 -7.76 -0.89 -9.32
C ASP A 18 -6.83 -1.63 -10.29
N ALA A 19 -6.78 -1.19 -11.55
CA ALA A 19 -5.86 -1.73 -12.55
C ALA A 19 -4.39 -1.45 -12.20
N ALA A 20 -4.09 -0.24 -11.73
CA ALA A 20 -2.75 0.13 -11.28
C ALA A 20 -2.41 -0.53 -9.94
N GLN A 21 -3.40 -0.77 -9.07
CA GLN A 21 -3.19 -1.46 -7.79
C GLN A 21 -2.58 -2.85 -7.99
N LYS A 22 -3.07 -3.65 -8.94
CA LYS A 22 -2.51 -4.98 -9.25
C LYS A 22 -1.04 -4.92 -9.66
N THR A 23 -0.65 -3.90 -10.42
CA THR A 23 0.72 -3.74 -10.91
C THR A 23 1.67 -3.28 -9.81
N VAL A 24 1.20 -2.42 -8.90
CA VAL A 24 2.01 -1.78 -7.87
C VAL A 24 2.05 -2.60 -6.56
N TRP A 25 1.07 -3.48 -6.34
CA TRP A 25 0.96 -4.31 -5.13
C TRP A 25 2.21 -5.14 -4.80
N PRO A 26 2.88 -5.82 -5.76
CA PRO A 26 4.09 -6.59 -5.47
C PRO A 26 5.23 -5.72 -4.93
N VAL A 27 5.30 -4.47 -5.41
CA VAL A 27 6.32 -3.50 -4.99
C VAL A 27 6.02 -3.02 -3.57
N ILE A 28 4.77 -2.67 -3.26
CA ILE A 28 4.37 -2.26 -1.91
C ILE A 28 4.59 -3.37 -0.92
N LYS A 29 4.10 -4.58 -1.23
CA LYS A 29 4.22 -5.76 -0.35
C LYS A 29 5.67 -6.09 0.01
N LYS A 30 6.62 -5.86 -0.90
CA LYS A 30 8.05 -6.09 -0.65
C LYS A 30 8.64 -5.13 0.38
N HIS A 31 8.09 -3.92 0.51
CA HIS A 31 8.64 -2.84 1.33
C HIS A 31 7.82 -2.56 2.60
N LEU A 32 6.68 -3.22 2.78
CA LEU A 32 5.89 -3.15 4.02
C LEU A 32 6.61 -3.85 5.18
N ASN A 33 6.79 -3.14 6.28
CA ASN A 33 7.35 -3.67 7.52
C ASN A 33 6.25 -3.86 8.58
N PRO A 34 6.48 -4.71 9.60
CA PRO A 34 5.57 -4.82 10.73
C PRO A 34 5.36 -3.46 11.41
N GLY A 35 4.09 -3.05 11.58
CA GLY A 35 3.70 -1.75 12.13
C GLY A 35 3.40 -0.66 11.11
N ASP A 36 3.65 -0.89 9.82
CA ASP A 36 3.25 0.05 8.76
C ASP A 36 1.74 -0.07 8.47
N ALA A 37 1.10 1.08 8.23
CA ALA A 37 -0.33 1.15 7.92
C ALA A 37 -0.58 1.41 6.44
N LEU A 38 -1.42 0.60 5.81
CA LEU A 38 -1.85 0.78 4.42
C LEU A 38 -3.32 1.23 4.36
N TYR A 39 -3.55 2.41 3.77
CA TYR A 39 -4.87 3.06 3.70
C TYR A 39 -5.43 3.08 2.27
N PHE A 40 -6.76 2.90 2.15
CA PHE A 40 -7.49 2.90 0.88
C PHE A 40 -8.73 3.80 0.99
N SER A 41 -9.00 4.63 -0.01
CA SER A 41 -10.19 5.52 -0.03
C SER A 41 -11.44 4.86 -0.62
N HIS A 42 -11.29 3.90 -1.53
CA HIS A 42 -12.42 3.18 -2.12
C HIS A 42 -11.99 1.73 -2.42
N GLY A 43 -12.81 0.77 -1.99
CA GLY A 43 -12.43 -0.63 -1.90
C GLY A 43 -12.67 -1.42 -3.17
N TYR A 44 -11.59 -1.86 -3.81
CA TYR A 44 -11.57 -3.13 -4.54
C TYR A 44 -10.20 -3.80 -4.33
N LEU A 45 -9.96 -4.35 -3.12
CA LEU A 45 -9.08 -5.52 -2.87
C LEU A 45 -8.86 -5.84 -1.37
N PHE A 46 -9.90 -5.83 -0.53
CA PHE A 46 -9.87 -6.16 0.90
C PHE A 46 -9.53 -4.99 1.85
N GLN A 47 -10.54 -4.66 2.65
CA GLN A 47 -10.51 -4.06 3.99
C GLN A 47 -9.12 -3.75 4.54
N ILE A 48 -8.89 -2.47 4.89
CA ILE A 48 -7.88 -1.96 5.84
C ILE A 48 -7.03 -3.09 6.43
N LEU A 49 -5.89 -3.36 5.80
CA LEU A 49 -4.90 -4.30 6.32
C LEU A 49 -3.96 -3.48 7.20
N VAL A 50 -4.31 -3.34 8.48
CA VAL A 50 -3.33 -2.92 9.50
C VAL A 50 -2.49 -4.16 9.77
N MET A 51 -1.33 -4.27 9.12
CA MET A 51 -0.34 -5.27 9.49
C MET A 51 0.41 -4.76 10.72
N THR A 52 -0.19 -4.93 11.90
CA THR A 52 0.57 -4.87 13.16
C THR A 52 1.59 -6.00 13.20
#